data_AF-A0A9X0PIE7-F1
#
_entry.id   AF-A0A9X0PIE7-F1
#
_cell.length_a   1.000
_cell.length_b   1.000
_cell.length_c   1.000
_cell.angle_alpha   90.00
_cell.angle_beta   90.00
_cell.angle_gamma   90.00
#
_symmetry.space_group_name_H-M   'P 1'
#
loop_
_entity.id
_entity.type
_entity.pdbx_description
1 polymer ?
#
loop_
_entity_poly.entity_id
_entity_poly.type
_entity_poly.pdbx_seq_one_letter_code
_entity_poly.pdbx_strand_id
1 'polypeptide(L)'
;MKRVKEFKDYEQDWETAVVYKEQRDSLITDVANLRNQRDKLQRKLDEVVELFNTHLAYKKAWSDNPYYDKLQNELNRISEDANND
;
A
#
# COMPACT_ATOMS: atom_id res chain seq x y z
N MET A 1 -25.08 19.16 45.17
CA MET A 1 -23.73 19.20 44.54
C MET A 1 -23.35 17.90 43.83
N LYS A 2 -23.52 16.70 44.42
CA LYS A 2 -23.13 15.41 43.79
C LYS A 2 -23.69 15.16 42.36
N ARG A 3 -24.99 15.33 42.15
CA ARG A 3 -25.65 15.15 40.84
C ARG A 3 -25.15 16.08 39.72
N VAL A 4 -24.69 17.29 40.07
CA VAL A 4 -24.16 18.26 39.09
C VAL A 4 -22.77 17.85 38.62
N LYS A 5 -21.98 17.23 39.50
CA LYS A 5 -20.66 16.71 39.15
C LYS A 5 -20.78 15.49 38.22
N GLU A 6 -21.66 14.54 38.57
CA GLU A 6 -21.93 13.36 37.74
C GLU A 6 -22.37 13.76 36.32
N PHE A 7 -23.26 14.75 36.18
CA PHE A 7 -23.69 15.23 34.86
C PHE A 7 -22.54 15.81 34.02
N LYS A 8 -21.65 16.60 34.62
CA LYS A 8 -20.49 17.17 33.93
C LYS A 8 -19.48 16.10 33.51
N ASP A 9 -19.29 15.09 34.34
CA ASP A 9 -18.40 13.97 34.01
C ASP A 9 -18.94 13.18 32.81
N TYR A 10 -20.26 12.93 32.74
CA TYR A 10 -20.91 12.31 31.58
C TYR A 10 -20.80 13.15 30.30
N GLU A 11 -20.96 14.47 30.40
CA GLU A 11 -20.83 15.38 29.26
C GLU A 11 -19.41 15.35 28.69
N GLN A 12 -18.40 15.38 29.56
CA GLN A 12 -16.99 15.28 29.18
C GLN A 12 -16.64 13.93 28.53
N ASP A 13 -17.16 12.83 29.07
CA ASP A 13 -16.96 11.49 28.51
C ASP A 13 -17.60 11.38 27.12
N TRP A 14 -18.79 11.96 26.95
CA TRP A 14 -19.49 11.99 25.66
C TRP A 14 -18.71 12.79 24.60
N GLU A 15 -18.23 13.98 24.94
CA GLU A 15 -17.41 14.80 24.03
C GLU A 15 -16.15 14.05 23.60
N THR A 16 -15.50 13.38 24.55
CA THR A 16 -14.30 12.58 24.30
C THR A 16 -14.61 11.40 23.35
N ALA A 17 -15.74 10.72 23.54
CA ALA A 17 -16.17 9.63 22.67
C ALA A 17 -16.47 10.10 21.24
N VAL A 18 -17.04 11.30 21.07
CA VAL A 18 -17.28 11.91 19.74
C VAL A 18 -15.96 12.17 19.04
N VAL A 19 -14.99 12.79 19.72
CA VAL A 19 -13.66 13.07 19.14
C VAL A 19 -12.96 11.77 18.70
N TYR A 20 -12.98 10.73 19.54
CA TYR A 20 -12.38 9.45 19.17
C TYR A 20 -13.08 8.77 18.00
N LYS A 21 -14.40 8.91 17.89
CA LYS A 21 -15.16 8.42 16.74
C LYS A 21 -14.73 9.13 15.45
N GLU A 22 -14.63 10.45 15.47
CA GLU A 22 -14.20 11.24 14.32
C GLU A 22 -12.77 10.90 13.88
N GLN A 23 -11.84 10.79 14.83
CA GLN A 23 -10.46 10.39 14.56
C GLN A 23 -10.40 8.98 13.95
N ARG A 24 -11.17 8.03 14.48
CA ARG A 24 -11.26 6.68 13.94
C ARG A 24 -11.79 6.68 12.51
N ASP A 25 -12.86 7.41 12.25
CA ASP A 25 -13.50 7.45 10.93
C ASP A 25 -12.58 8.12 9.89
N SER A 26 -11.81 9.14 10.30
CA SER A 26 -10.74 9.73 9.49
C SER A 26 -9.64 8.71 9.17
N LEU A 27 -9.11 8.00 10.17
CA LEU A 27 -8.07 6.99 9.99
C LEU A 27 -8.55 5.83 9.08
N ILE A 28 -9.80 5.40 9.21
CA ILE A 28 -10.39 4.38 8.33
C ILE A 28 -10.36 4.85 6.88
N THR A 29 -10.72 6.11 6.64
CA THR A 29 -10.72 6.71 5.30
C THR A 29 -9.31 6.79 4.73
N ASP A 30 -8.34 7.24 5.52
CA ASP A 30 -6.94 7.34 5.10
C ASP A 30 -6.34 5.96 4.77
N VAL A 31 -6.60 4.96 5.61
CA VAL A 31 -6.16 3.58 5.37
C VAL A 31 -6.77 3.02 4.08
N ALA A 32 -8.06 3.27 3.83
CA ALA A 32 -8.72 2.85 2.59
C ALA A 32 -8.09 3.51 1.36
N ASN A 33 -7.79 4.81 1.44
CA ASN A 33 -7.12 5.55 0.38
C ASN A 33 -5.70 5.03 0.11
N LEU A 34 -4.91 4.79 1.15
CA LEU A 34 -3.56 4.25 1.04
C LEU A 34 -3.56 2.85 0.40
N ARG A 35 -4.47 1.97 0.80
CA ARG A 35 -4.64 0.65 0.18
C ARG A 35 -4.94 0.77 -1.31
N ASN A 36 -5.85 1.66 -1.69
CA ASN A 36 -6.21 1.87 -3.10
C ASN A 36 -5.03 2.45 -3.91
N GLN A 37 -4.25 3.37 -3.33
CA GLN A 37 -3.05 3.89 -3.98
C GLN A 37 -1.97 2.82 -4.16
N ARG A 38 -1.72 2.01 -3.13
CA ARG A 38 -0.81 0.85 -3.20
C ARG A 38 -1.25 -0.11 -4.30
N ASP A 39 -2.52 -0.50 -4.33
CA ASP A 39 -3.02 -1.45 -5.33
C ASP A 39 -2.90 -0.91 -6.77
N LYS A 40 -3.10 0.40 -6.96
CA LYS A 40 -2.87 1.05 -8.27
C LYS A 40 -1.39 1.06 -8.66
N LEU A 41 -0.49 1.32 -7.72
CA LEU A 41 0.96 1.29 -7.97
C LEU A 41 1.43 -0.13 -8.27
N GLN A 42 0.91 -1.13 -7.54
CA GLN A 42 1.21 -2.54 -7.79
C GLN A 42 0.83 -2.94 -9.22
N ARG A 43 -0.40 -2.63 -9.67
CA ARG A 43 -0.82 -2.93 -11.05
C ARG A 43 0.08 -2.28 -12.10
N LYS A 44 0.48 -1.02 -11.89
CA LYS A 44 1.41 -0.34 -12.81
C LYS A 44 2.78 -0.99 -12.83
N LEU A 45 3.27 -1.45 -11.67
CA LEU A 45 4.52 -2.19 -11.58
C LEU A 45 4.40 -3.53 -12.33
N ASP A 46 3.31 -4.27 -12.12
CA ASP A 46 3.03 -5.53 -12.80
C ASP A 46 3.00 -5.35 -14.34
N GLU A 47 2.31 -4.31 -14.83
CA GLU A 47 2.27 -3.96 -16.27
C GLU A 47 3.66 -3.67 -16.84
N VAL A 48 4.51 -2.93 -16.10
CA VAL A 48 5.88 -2.62 -16.52
C VAL A 48 6.76 -3.88 -16.51
N VAL A 49 6.62 -4.73 -15.50
CA VAL A 49 7.34 -6.01 -15.38
C VAL A 49 6.96 -6.92 -16.54
N GLU A 50 5.68 -7.04 -16.88
CA GLU A 50 5.20 -7.83 -18.02
C GLU A 50 5.76 -7.31 -19.36
N LEU A 51 5.71 -6.00 -19.58
CA LEU A 51 6.26 -5.36 -20.79
C LEU A 51 7.77 -5.63 -20.91
N PHE A 52 8.51 -5.47 -19.82
CA PHE A 52 9.95 -5.69 -19.81
C PHE A 52 10.31 -7.17 -20.02
N ASN A 53 9.60 -8.09 -19.36
CA ASN A 53 9.76 -9.54 -19.57
C ASN A 53 9.52 -9.92 -21.04
N THR A 54 8.46 -9.38 -21.66
CA THR A 54 8.17 -9.60 -23.09
C THR A 54 9.31 -9.11 -23.97
N HIS A 55 9.83 -7.90 -23.70
CA HIS A 55 10.95 -7.34 -24.44
C HIS A 55 12.24 -8.16 -24.26
N LEU A 56 12.52 -8.59 -23.03
CA LEU A 56 13.71 -9.34 -22.68
C LEU A 56 13.69 -10.74 -23.30
N ALA A 57 12.54 -11.42 -23.28
CA ALA A 57 12.33 -12.70 -23.94
C ALA A 57 12.62 -12.61 -25.44
N TYR A 58 12.10 -11.57 -26.10
CA TYR A 58 12.42 -11.30 -27.50
C TYR A 58 13.93 -11.10 -27.70
N LYS A 59 14.58 -10.26 -26.90
CA LYS A 59 16.02 -10.00 -27.05
C LYS A 59 16.87 -11.26 -26.83
N LYS A 60 16.56 -12.09 -25.86
CA LYS A 60 17.26 -13.36 -25.59
C LYS A 60 17.12 -14.35 -26.74
N ALA A 61 15.96 -14.41 -27.38
CA ALA A 61 15.75 -15.31 -28.52
C ALA A 61 16.60 -14.94 -29.76
N TRP A 62 17.04 -13.68 -29.86
CA TRP A 62 17.76 -13.15 -31.02
C TRP A 62 19.19 -12.66 -30.69
N SER A 63 19.67 -12.86 -29.47
CA SER A 63 20.99 -12.39 -29.03
C SER A 63 21.57 -13.28 -27.94
N ASP A 64 22.78 -13.78 -28.18
CA ASP A 64 23.59 -14.52 -27.19
C ASP A 64 24.29 -13.58 -26.19
N ASN A 65 23.79 -12.36 -25.99
CA ASN A 65 24.41 -11.40 -25.09
C ASN A 65 24.09 -11.74 -23.62
N PRO A 66 25.08 -12.11 -22.78
CA PRO A 66 24.87 -12.46 -21.38
C PRO A 66 24.34 -11.31 -20.52
N TYR A 67 24.35 -10.08 -21.04
CA TYR A 67 23.71 -8.93 -20.40
C TYR A 67 22.21 -9.17 -20.12
N TYR A 68 21.50 -9.89 -20.99
CA TYR A 68 20.08 -10.12 -20.82
C TYR A 68 19.75 -11.08 -19.67
N ASP A 69 20.67 -12.00 -19.33
CA ASP A 69 20.52 -12.84 -18.14
C ASP A 69 20.72 -12.03 -16.85
N LYS A 70 21.68 -11.09 -16.84
CA LYS A 70 21.85 -10.16 -15.71
C LYS A 70 20.59 -9.32 -15.49
N LEU A 71 19.99 -8.81 -16.57
CA LEU A 71 18.74 -8.05 -16.49
C LEU A 71 17.57 -8.90 -15.97
N GLN A 72 17.45 -10.16 -16.38
CA GLN A 72 16.41 -11.05 -15.87
C GLN A 72 16.57 -11.27 -14.36
N ASN A 73 17.79 -11.51 -13.89
CA ASN A 73 18.06 -11.74 -12.47
C ASN A 73 17.74 -10.50 -11.62
N GLU A 74 18.10 -9.30 -12.08
CA GLU A 74 17.73 -8.06 -11.38
C GLU A 74 16.22 -7.83 -11.38
N LEU A 75 15.53 -8.12 -12.50
CA LEU A 75 14.06 -8.02 -12.55
C LEU A 75 13.42 -8.99 -11.55
N ASN A 76 13.89 -10.23 -11.50
CA ASN A 76 13.38 -11.23 -10.54
C ASN A 76 13.60 -10.79 -9.10
N ARG A 77 14.78 -10.22 -8.76
CA ARG A 77 15.07 -9.68 -7.43
C ARG A 77 14.08 -8.58 -7.03
N ILE A 78 13.83 -7.62 -7.94
CA ILE A 78 12.87 -6.52 -7.69
C ILE A 78 11.44 -7.06 -7.49
N SER A 79 11.04 -8.09 -8.25
CA SER A 79 9.73 -8.72 -8.12
C SER A 79 9.58 -9.60 -6.87
N GLU A 80 10.64 -10.24 -6.40
CA GLU A 80 10.63 -11.02 -5.16
C GLU A 80 10.54 -10.12 -3.92
N ASP A 81 11.27 -9.00 -3.90
CA ASP A 81 11.19 -8.00 -2.84
C ASP A 81 9.77 -7.41 -2.70
N ALA A 82 9.03 -7.28 -3.80
CA ALA A 82 7.65 -6.78 -3.80
C ALA A 82 6.59 -7.76 -3.24
N ASN A 83 6.92 -9.05 -3.10
CA ASN A 83 5.97 -10.09 -2.67
C ASN A 83 6.13 -10.51 -1.18
N ASN A 84 7.11 -9.95 -0.47
CA ASN A 84 7.44 -10.32 0.92
C ASN A 84 6.93 -9.32 1.98
N ASP A 85 6.18 -8.29 1.58
CA ASP A 85 5.52 -7.28 2.44
C ASP A 85 3.99 -7.44 2.46
#